data_AF-A0AAF0RHI8-F1
#
_entry.id   AF-A0AAF0RHI8-F1
#
_cell.length_a   1.000
_cell.length_b   1.000
_cell.length_c   1.000
_cell.angle_alpha   90.00
_cell.angle_beta   90.00
_cell.angle_gamma   90.00
#
_symmetry.space_group_name_H-M   'P 1'
#
loop_
_entity.id
_entity.type
_entity.pdbx_description
1 polymer ?
#
loop_
_entity_poly.entity_id
_entity_poly.type
_entity_poly.pdbx_seq_one_letter_code
_entity_poly.pdbx_strand_id
1 'polypeptide(L)' 'MTLLDGILWVEVDDRHWEGSSGQVLVGIVSWEDGYAVRSTGGEVRGTHSTLDSAKAQLEGWIRWLDSNSTR' A
#
# COMPACT_ATOMS: atom_id res chain seq x y z
N MET A 1 -8.78 -9.69 16.00
CA MET A 1 -8.35 -8.35 15.53
C MET A 1 -8.55 -8.35 14.04
N THR A 2 -9.70 -7.86 13.59
CA THR A 2 -10.00 -7.71 12.17
C THR A 2 -9.18 -6.55 11.64
N LEU A 3 -8.59 -6.71 10.44
CA LEU A 3 -7.82 -5.71 9.69
C LEU A 3 -8.68 -4.49 9.24
N LEU A 4 -9.75 -4.16 9.98
CA LEU A 4 -10.77 -3.16 9.62
C LEU A 4 -10.31 -1.71 9.78
N ASP A 5 -9.13 -1.47 10.36
CA ASP A 5 -8.62 -0.09 10.56
C ASP A 5 -8.05 0.54 9.28
N GLY A 6 -8.06 -0.20 8.16
CA GLY A 6 -7.53 0.30 6.89
C GLY A 6 -6.01 0.34 6.86
N ILE A 7 -5.47 0.86 5.77
CA ILE A 7 -4.03 1.11 5.65
C ILE A 7 -3.76 2.52 6.18
N LEU A 8 -2.95 2.59 7.22
CA LEU A 8 -2.42 3.86 7.71
C LEU A 8 -1.26 4.25 6.82
N TRP A 9 -1.45 5.34 6.08
CA TRP A 9 -0.43 5.92 5.23
C TRP A 9 0.34 6.97 6.00
N VAL A 10 1.65 6.74 6.13
CA VAL A 10 2.59 7.69 6.72
C VAL A 10 3.44 8.25 5.60
N GLU A 11 3.52 9.57 5.50
CA GLU A 11 4.49 10.24 4.64
C GLU A 11 5.84 10.24 5.37
N VAL A 12 6.82 9.54 4.80
CA VAL A 12 8.19 9.50 5.32
C VAL A 12 8.98 10.66 4.74
N ASP A 13 8.79 10.93 3.45
CA ASP A 13 9.42 12.02 2.70
C ASP A 13 8.47 12.53 1.60
N ASP A 14 8.78 13.67 0.98
CA ASP A 14 8.00 14.29 -0.12
C ASP A 14 7.75 13.38 -1.34
N ARG A 15 8.46 12.24 -1.41
CA ARG A 15 8.38 11.26 -2.50
C ARG A 15 8.19 9.84 -1.98
N HIS A 16 7.92 9.64 -0.70
CA HIS A 16 7.87 8.32 -0.09
C HIS A 16 6.77 8.22 0.96
N TRP A 17 5.87 7.27 0.76
CA TRP A 17 4.76 6.98 1.67
C TRP A 17 4.77 5.50 2.01
N GLU A 18 4.66 5.21 3.30
CA GLU A 18 4.58 3.85 3.80
C GLU A 18 3.15 3.55 4.23
N GLY A 19 2.60 2.46 3.70
CA GLY A 19 1.31 1.93 4.08
C GLY A 19 1.48 0.81 5.08
N SER A 20 1.01 1.02 6.31
CA SER A 20 1.05 0.02 7.38
C SER A 20 -0.37 -0.39 7.78
N SER A 21 -0.57 -1.68 8.05
CA SER A 21 -1.78 -2.18 8.68
C SER A 21 -1.45 -2.63 10.10
N GLY A 22 -1.89 -1.84 11.10
CA GLY A 22 -1.47 -2.01 12.49
C GLY A 22 0.05 -1.84 12.63
N GLN A 23 0.74 -2.91 13.03
CA GLN A 23 2.21 -2.91 13.20
C GLN A 23 2.97 -3.50 12.01
N VAL A 24 2.27 -3.88 10.94
CA VAL A 24 2.85 -4.55 9.77
C VAL A 24 2.89 -3.57 8.61
N LEU A 25 4.09 -3.27 8.10
CA LEU A 25 4.24 -2.60 6.81
C LEU A 25 3.61 -3.52 5.76
N VAL A 26 2.72 -2.99 4.93
CA VAL A 26 2.01 -3.76 3.88
C VAL A 26 2.36 -3.28 2.47
N GLY A 27 2.86 -2.05 2.34
CA GLY A 27 3.39 -1.56 1.07
C GLY A 27 3.98 -0.17 1.18
N ILE A 28 4.55 0.27 0.07
CA ILE A 28 5.29 1.50 -0.06
C ILE A 28 4.84 2.17 -1.36
N VAL A 29 4.60 3.46 -1.34
CA VAL A 29 4.43 4.26 -2.55
C VAL A 29 5.63 5.20 -2.66
N SER A 30 6.28 5.21 -3.82
CA SER A 30 7.39 6.12 -4.09
C SER A 30 7.11 6.93 -5.35
N TRP A 31 7.45 8.21 -5.33
CA TRP A 31 7.36 9.09 -6.49
C TRP A 31 8.69 9.13 -7.24
N GLU A 32 8.69 8.60 -8.47
CA GLU A 32 9.83 8.66 -9.39
C GLU A 32 9.45 9.42 -10.67
N ASP A 33 8.86 8.74 -11.66
CA ASP A 33 8.22 9.31 -12.86
C ASP A 33 6.68 9.19 -12.78
N GLY A 34 6.20 8.89 -11.57
CA GLY A 34 4.84 8.47 -11.24
C GLY A 34 4.83 7.84 -9.84
N TYR A 35 3.65 7.62 -9.29
CA TYR A 35 3.46 6.94 -8.00
C TYR A 35 3.58 5.43 -8.18
N ALA A 36 4.78 4.90 -7.95
CA ALA A 36 5.05 3.47 -7.97
C ALA A 36 4.62 2.83 -6.66
N VAL A 37 3.73 1.84 -6.73
CA VAL A 37 3.30 1.01 -5.60
C VAL A 37 4.23 -0.19 -5.52
N ARG A 38 4.90 -0.35 -4.39
CA ARG A 38 5.74 -1.50 -4.05
C ARG A 38 5.09 -2.27 -2.90
N SER A 39 5.12 -3.59 -3.02
CA SER A 39 4.82 -4.46 -1.87
C SER A 39 6.02 -4.55 -0.93
N THR A 40 5.83 -5.02 0.28
CA THR A 40 6.90 -5.20 1.29
C THR A 40 8.04 -6.11 0.85
N GLY A 41 7.78 -6.99 -0.12
CA GLY A 41 8.81 -7.80 -0.77
C GLY A 41 9.67 -7.05 -1.79
N GLY A 42 9.48 -5.73 -1.97
CA GLY A 42 10.19 -4.91 -2.96
C GLY A 42 9.67 -5.03 -4.39
N GLU A 43 8.70 -5.91 -4.64
CA GLU A 43 8.08 -6.05 -5.97
C GLU A 43 7.14 -4.87 -6.26
N VAL A 44 7.37 -4.20 -7.39
CA VAL A 44 6.50 -3.14 -7.91
C VAL A 44 5.20 -3.77 -8.40
N ARG A 45 4.09 -3.39 -7.78
CA ARG A 45 2.73 -3.86 -8.10
C ARG A 45 2.05 -3.01 -9.17
N GLY A 46 2.52 -1.79 -9.38
CA GLY A 46 1.99 -0.89 -10.40
C GLY A 46 2.51 0.54 -10.25
N THR A 47 2.20 1.37 -11.24
CA THR A 47 2.55 2.80 -11.25
C THR A 47 1.32 3.60 -11.64
N HIS A 48 1.06 4.69 -10.93
CA HIS A 48 -0.10 5.57 -11.15
C HIS A 48 0.30 7.02 -11.30
N SER A 49 -0.56 7.78 -11.97
CA SER A 49 -0.37 9.23 -12.14
C SER A 49 -0.70 10.01 -10.86
N THR A 50 -1.44 9.42 -9.92
CA THR A 50 -1.87 10.06 -8.67
C THR A 50 -1.60 9.17 -7.45
N LEU A 51 -1.30 9.81 -6.31
CA LEU A 51 -1.05 9.12 -5.05
C LEU A 51 -2.28 8.34 -4.58
N ASP A 52 -3.46 8.92 -4.76
CA ASP A 52 -4.72 8.34 -4.32
C ASP A 52 -5.02 7.01 -5.03
N SER A 53 -4.82 6.95 -6.36
CA SER A 53 -4.99 5.70 -7.12
C SER A 53 -3.96 4.64 -6.74
N ALA A 54 -2.72 5.04 -6.48
CA ALA A 54 -1.68 4.14 -5.97
C ALA A 54 -2.06 3.55 -4.61
N LYS A 55 -2.54 4.38 -3.67
CA LYS A 55 -3.00 3.96 -2.35
C LYS A 55 -4.20 3.02 -2.45
N ALA A 56 -5.21 3.38 -3.26
CA ALA A 56 -6.41 2.59 -3.46
C ALA A 56 -6.12 1.20 -4.06
N GLN A 57 -5.16 1.08 -4.99
CA GLN A 57 -4.75 -0.23 -5.51
C GLN A 57 -4.18 -1.12 -4.38
N LEU A 58 -3.30 -0.57 -3.54
CA LEU A 58 -2.71 -1.34 -2.44
C LEU A 58 -3.79 -1.75 -1.43
N GLU A 59 -4.68 -0.84 -1.05
CA GLU A 59 -5.80 -1.12 -0.16
C GLU A 59 -6.70 -2.23 -0.69
N GLY A 60 -7.08 -2.17 -1.97
CA GLY A 60 -7.87 -3.21 -2.60
C GLY A 60 -7.17 -4.58 -2.60
N TRP A 61 -5.86 -4.58 -2.86
CA TRP A 61 -5.06 -5.81 -2.85
C TRP A 61 -4.94 -6.44 -1.46
N ILE A 62 -4.67 -5.63 -0.42
CA ILE A 62 -4.61 -6.12 0.96
C ILE A 62 -5.96 -6.66 1.43
N ARG A 63 -7.07 -5.96 1.12
CA ARG A 63 -8.42 -6.47 1.42
C ARG A 63 -8.71 -7.80 0.72
N TRP A 64 -8.27 -7.95 -0.53
CA TRP A 64 -8.39 -9.21 -1.26
C TRP A 64 -7.55 -10.32 -0.61
N LEU A 65 -6.29 -10.06 -0.25
CA LEU A 65 -5.43 -11.03 0.43
C LEU A 65 -6.00 -11.49 1.77
N ASP A 66 -6.49 -10.56 2.60
CA ASP A 66 -7.14 -10.86 3.88
C ASP A 66 -8.37 -11.76 3.69
N SER A 67 -9.22 -11.42 2.71
CA SER A 67 -10.40 -12.21 2.34
C SER A 67 -10.05 -13.62 1.83
N ASN A 68 -8.90 -13.77 1.19
CA ASN A 68 -8.47 -15.05 0.62
C ASN A 68 -7.67 -15.91 1.63
N SER A 69 -7.13 -15.29 2.69
CA SER A 69 -6.40 -15.98 3.76
C SER A 69 -7.31 -16.57 4.84
N THR A 70 -8.59 -16.20 4.86
CA THR A 70 -9.62 -16.75 5.77
C THR A 70 -10.32 -18.01 5.24
N ARG A 71 -9.78 -18.65 4.19
CA ARG A 71 -10.36 -19.84 3.54
C ARG A 71 -9.67 -21.14 3.91
#